data_AF-A0A8T3BPK7-F1
#
_entry.id   AF-A0A8T3BPK7-F1
#
_cell.length_a   1.000
_cell.length_b   1.000
_cell.length_c   1.000
_cell.angle_alpha   90.00
_cell.angle_beta   90.00
_cell.angle_gamma   90.00
#
_symmetry.space_group_name_H-M   'P 1'
#
loop_
_entity.id
_entity.type
_entity.pdbx_description
1 polymer ?
#
loop_
_entity_poly.entity_id
_entity_poly.type
_entity_poly.pdbx_seq_one_letter_code
_entity_poly.pdbx_strand_id
1 'polypeptide(L)'
;MEWKDTLIVLISKVKNPLVPSNYRPISLCHTNYKIVAAMLVNRLKKCISKMISEEQMAFIPGRSISEHCLLVQEVFHKFKFSKNKKGLIAIKLDMEQVYDNIGWPTLCQILKWYGFPTLFTILLMDCVVNGKTISALSFENLMKCKYSGDDDGYGNWLKKLKLNKMVEIFWWQLSKSAIPTNHFLKYRRISSIDLYARGYQLVEDYEHIMVQCKYLVDTIVKMHDWGIHIPIFQSLDCCLQKLRSLTGQNYGIVKIYCTIVHLNWKNRNDVKYGKVALPSSLVAANVLSLAMYKSIPYLDCWGTNLLWESTKAWCPPPLDWIKINVDASLLSSNIAGIGGVFRDHKGRLILAFGKKKIHWDIAQFELEAVITVRDFIRRWMLDCKGVIIESDNINIVTFFQDSLKKKFWYVDRWPVKELFFLDDFNKVVFLHALISCNKDQHNELFIKEIM
;
A
#
# COMPACT_ATOMS: atom_id res chain seq x y z
N MET A 1 -28.16 6.56 22.43
CA MET A 1 -26.76 7.01 22.40
C MET A 1 -26.04 6.32 23.55
N GLU A 2 -25.06 5.50 23.22
CA GLU A 2 -24.23 4.84 24.21
C GLU A 2 -23.25 5.87 24.80
N TRP A 3 -22.94 5.78 26.09
CA TRP A 3 -22.09 6.76 26.80
C TRP A 3 -20.65 6.90 26.26
N LYS A 4 -20.27 6.09 25.27
CA LYS A 4 -18.97 6.06 24.59
C LYS A 4 -18.96 6.75 23.22
N ASP A 5 -20.10 7.27 22.76
CA ASP A 5 -20.24 8.00 21.50
C ASP A 5 -19.27 9.22 21.43
N THR A 6 -18.56 9.40 20.31
CA THR A 6 -17.69 10.58 20.09
C THR A 6 -17.98 11.27 18.76
N LEU A 7 -18.10 12.61 18.77
CA LEU A 7 -18.26 13.45 17.58
C LEU A 7 -16.89 13.81 16.99
N ILE A 8 -16.64 13.54 15.71
CA ILE A 8 -15.39 13.96 15.05
C ILE A 8 -15.54 15.40 14.55
N VAL A 9 -14.64 16.28 14.99
CA VAL A 9 -14.54 17.66 14.53
C VAL A 9 -13.19 17.88 13.85
N LEU A 10 -13.21 18.54 12.69
CA LEU A 10 -12.00 18.90 11.95
C LEU A 10 -11.52 20.26 12.44
N ILE A 11 -10.35 20.31 13.08
CA ILE A 11 -9.70 21.56 13.49
C ILE A 11 -8.62 21.93 12.48
N SER A 12 -8.62 23.18 12.03
CA SER A 12 -7.60 23.67 11.09
C SER A 12 -6.20 23.68 11.72
N LYS A 13 -5.19 23.21 10.97
CA LYS A 13 -3.76 23.33 11.33
C LYS A 13 -3.17 24.69 10.97
N VAL A 14 -3.77 25.41 10.02
CA VAL A 14 -3.22 26.65 9.43
C VAL A 14 -4.29 27.72 9.28
N LYS A 15 -3.89 28.98 9.10
CA LYS A 15 -4.82 30.12 9.14
C LYS A 15 -5.86 30.13 7.98
N ASN A 16 -5.65 29.36 6.90
CA ASN A 16 -6.60 29.16 5.80
C ASN A 16 -6.43 27.74 5.23
N PRO A 17 -7.14 26.74 5.78
CA PRO A 17 -6.98 25.35 5.35
C PRO A 17 -7.59 25.12 3.97
N LEU A 18 -6.74 24.92 2.95
CA LEU A 18 -7.20 24.67 1.58
C LEU A 18 -7.34 23.18 1.26
N VAL A 19 -6.66 22.29 1.98
CA VAL A 19 -6.61 20.83 1.71
C VAL A 19 -7.00 20.00 2.95
N PRO A 20 -7.50 18.75 2.83
CA PRO A 20 -7.98 17.95 3.95
C PRO A 20 -6.85 17.57 4.92
N SER A 21 -5.63 17.41 4.40
CA SER A 21 -4.42 17.21 5.22
C SER A 21 -4.09 18.41 6.11
N ASN A 22 -4.63 19.60 5.83
CA ASN A 22 -4.52 20.78 6.68
C ASN A 22 -5.50 20.76 7.86
N TYR A 23 -6.36 19.74 7.98
CA TYR A 23 -7.21 19.55 9.15
C TYR A 23 -6.65 18.44 10.05
N ARG A 24 -6.83 18.60 11.36
CA ARG A 24 -6.67 17.54 12.36
C ARG A 24 -8.06 17.04 12.72
N PRO A 25 -8.40 15.76 12.48
CA PRO A 25 -9.60 15.18 13.05
C PRO A 25 -9.41 15.04 14.57
N ILE A 26 -10.38 15.52 15.34
CA ILE A 26 -10.42 15.40 16.79
C ILE A 26 -11.73 14.72 17.18
N SER A 27 -11.60 13.60 17.89
CA SER A 27 -12.74 12.86 18.44
C SER A 27 -13.18 13.49 19.76
N LEU A 28 -14.29 14.21 19.75
CA LEU A 28 -14.92 14.77 20.95
C LEU A 28 -15.65 13.67 21.70
N CYS A 29 -15.02 13.16 22.75
CA CYS A 29 -15.59 12.13 23.61
C CYS A 29 -16.59 12.72 24.62
N HIS A 30 -17.62 11.93 24.98
CA HIS A 30 -18.53 12.28 26.08
C HIS A 30 -17.79 12.51 27.40
N THR A 31 -18.36 13.38 28.24
CA THR A 31 -17.83 13.71 29.57
C THR A 31 -17.66 12.48 30.45
N ASN A 32 -18.60 11.53 30.41
CA ASN A 32 -18.53 10.29 31.21
C ASN A 32 -17.28 9.46 30.86
N TYR A 33 -16.97 9.31 29.57
CA TYR A 33 -15.73 8.67 29.14
C TYR A 33 -14.50 9.43 29.63
N LYS A 34 -14.50 10.76 29.52
CA LYS A 34 -13.37 11.60 29.98
C LYS A 34 -13.12 11.47 31.47
N ILE A 35 -14.16 11.35 32.29
CA ILE A 35 -14.04 11.13 33.74
C ILE A 35 -13.36 9.80 34.02
N VAL A 36 -13.84 8.70 33.43
CA VAL A 36 -13.26 7.36 33.62
C VAL A 36 -11.81 7.32 33.12
N ALA A 37 -11.54 7.83 31.92
CA ALA A 37 -10.19 7.90 31.37
C ALA A 37 -9.25 8.74 32.26
N ALA A 38 -9.71 9.88 32.77
CA ALA A 38 -8.93 10.70 33.69
C ALA A 38 -8.63 9.98 35.01
N MET A 39 -9.58 9.22 35.56
CA MET A 39 -9.37 8.40 36.75
C MET A 39 -8.26 7.35 36.53
N LEU A 40 -8.29 6.64 35.39
CA LEU A 40 -7.28 5.64 35.04
C LEU A 40 -5.89 6.28 34.83
N VAL A 41 -5.82 7.39 34.09
CA VAL A 41 -4.58 8.15 33.86
C VAL A 41 -3.99 8.66 35.17
N ASN A 42 -4.81 9.18 36.08
CA ASN A 42 -4.33 9.68 37.37
C ASN A 42 -3.79 8.56 38.27
N ARG A 43 -4.28 7.32 38.12
CA ARG A 43 -3.68 6.15 38.78
C ARG A 43 -2.35 5.76 38.15
N LEU A 44 -2.26 5.76 36.81
CA LEU A 44 -1.01 5.46 36.08
C LEU A 44 0.10 6.46 36.36
N LYS A 45 -0.23 7.76 36.46
CA LYS A 45 0.76 8.82 36.73
C LYS A 45 1.63 8.54 37.96
N LYS A 46 1.12 7.80 38.95
CA LYS A 46 1.85 7.45 40.18
C LYS A 46 3.00 6.46 39.96
N CYS A 47 2.94 5.65 38.90
CA CYS A 47 3.94 4.63 38.62
C CYS A 47 4.64 4.80 37.27
N ILE A 48 4.05 5.53 36.33
CA ILE A 48 4.55 5.61 34.95
C ILE A 48 5.99 6.12 34.86
N SER A 49 6.39 7.05 35.72
CA SER A 49 7.74 7.62 35.74
C SER A 49 8.83 6.60 36.09
N LYS A 50 8.47 5.51 36.77
CA LYS A 50 9.39 4.40 37.10
C LYS A 50 9.49 3.35 36.00
N MET A 51 8.55 3.35 35.06
CA MET A 51 8.46 2.33 34.02
C MET A 51 9.06 2.79 32.69
N ILE A 52 9.11 4.10 32.47
CA ILE A 52 9.58 4.72 31.23
C ILE A 52 10.97 5.32 31.45
N SER A 53 11.75 5.35 30.37
CA SER A 53 13.07 5.98 30.33
C SER A 53 13.02 7.45 30.79
N GLU A 54 14.10 7.94 31.37
CA GLU A 54 14.24 9.36 31.78
C GLU A 54 14.18 10.29 30.56
N GLU A 55 14.63 9.81 29.40
CA GLU A 55 14.61 10.49 28.10
C GLU A 55 13.18 10.66 27.53
N GLN A 56 12.15 10.03 28.09
CA GLN A 56 10.76 10.28 27.67
C GLN A 56 10.23 11.55 28.34
N MET A 57 10.31 12.69 27.66
CA MET A 57 9.90 13.98 28.23
C MET A 57 8.43 14.34 27.99
N ALA A 58 7.85 13.93 26.85
CA ALA A 58 6.49 14.29 26.51
C ALA A 58 5.46 13.47 27.31
N PHE A 59 4.38 14.14 27.74
CA PHE A 59 3.22 13.57 28.43
C PHE A 59 3.48 13.00 29.84
N ILE A 60 4.62 13.31 30.45
CA ILE A 60 4.99 12.89 31.81
C ILE A 60 4.97 14.09 32.76
N PRO A 61 4.25 14.01 33.89
CA PRO A 61 4.23 15.10 34.87
C PRO A 61 5.65 15.44 35.36
N GLY A 62 5.98 16.72 35.39
CA GLY A 62 7.29 17.20 35.89
C GLY A 62 8.43 17.14 34.87
N ARG A 63 8.20 16.66 33.64
CA ARG A 63 9.19 16.70 32.55
C ARG A 63 8.77 17.71 31.50
N SER A 64 9.73 18.49 30.98
CA SER A 64 9.46 19.49 29.95
C SER A 64 10.14 19.16 28.62
N ILE A 65 9.43 19.42 27.51
CA ILE A 65 10.01 19.31 26.17
C ILE A 65 11.16 20.32 25.94
N SER A 66 11.21 21.41 26.71
CA SER A 66 12.29 22.39 26.64
C SER A 66 13.66 21.79 26.97
N GLU A 67 13.71 20.79 27.86
CA GLU A 67 14.95 20.10 28.21
C GLU A 67 15.50 19.30 27.02
N HIS A 68 14.63 18.68 26.22
CA HIS A 68 15.03 18.05 24.96
C HIS A 68 15.54 19.05 23.92
N CYS A 69 14.97 20.26 23.86
CA CYS A 69 15.51 21.30 22.99
C CYS A 69 16.95 21.67 23.37
N LEU A 70 17.26 21.76 24.67
CA LEU A 70 18.62 22.01 25.16
C LEU A 70 19.56 20.85 24.82
N LEU A 71 19.14 19.60 25.07
CA LEU A 71 19.93 18.42 24.72
C LEU A 71 20.24 18.38 23.21
N VAL A 72 19.24 18.66 22.36
CA VAL A 72 19.41 18.71 20.91
C VAL A 72 20.37 19.85 20.51
N GLN A 73 20.29 21.02 21.16
CA GLN A 73 21.23 22.12 20.94
C GLN A 73 22.66 21.74 21.33
N GLU A 74 22.87 21.04 22.44
CA GLU A 74 24.19 20.54 22.85
C GLU A 74 24.74 19.50 21.87
N VAL A 75 23.88 18.59 21.38
CA VAL A 75 24.27 17.62 20.35
C VAL A 75 24.72 18.35 19.08
N PHE A 76 23.96 19.33 18.59
CA PHE A 76 24.35 20.11 17.41
C PHE A 76 25.57 21.00 17.65
N HIS A 77 25.73 21.54 18.86
CA HIS A 77 26.93 22.26 19.24
C HIS A 77 28.16 21.34 19.18
N LYS A 78 28.06 20.13 19.72
CA LYS A 78 29.10 19.10 19.62
C LYS A 78 29.37 18.73 18.16
N PHE A 79 28.36 18.67 17.31
CA PHE A 79 28.55 18.42 15.87
C PHE A 79 29.35 19.54 15.21
N LYS A 80 29.08 20.80 15.58
CA LYS A 80 29.76 21.97 15.04
C LYS A 80 31.24 22.04 15.43
N PHE A 81 31.60 21.66 16.65
CA PHE A 81 32.95 21.85 17.20
C PHE A 81 33.78 20.56 17.34
N SER A 82 33.19 19.39 17.08
CA SER A 82 33.90 18.11 17.16
C SER A 82 35.00 18.00 16.12
N LYS A 83 36.22 17.64 16.57
CA LYS A 83 37.35 17.30 15.70
C LYS A 83 37.43 15.80 15.38
N ASN A 84 36.37 15.03 15.65
CA ASN A 84 36.38 13.59 15.47
C ASN A 84 36.41 13.21 13.99
N LYS A 85 37.50 12.56 13.55
CA LYS A 85 37.75 12.16 12.16
C LYS A 85 36.71 11.19 11.59
N LYS A 86 35.99 10.46 12.45
CA LYS A 86 34.94 9.51 12.03
C LYS A 86 33.59 10.19 11.74
N GLY A 87 33.46 11.49 11.98
CA GLY A 87 32.20 12.23 11.84
C GLY A 87 31.19 11.91 12.95
N LEU A 88 30.09 12.67 12.98
CA LEU A 88 28.96 12.45 13.88
C LEU A 88 27.66 12.41 13.05
N ILE A 89 26.74 11.54 13.42
CA ILE A 89 25.45 11.35 12.74
C ILE A 89 24.33 11.48 13.78
N ALA A 90 23.29 12.23 13.42
CA ALA A 90 22.04 12.28 14.17
C ALA A 90 20.94 11.60 13.35
N ILE A 91 20.18 10.72 13.98
CA ILE A 91 19.06 10.01 13.35
C ILE A 91 17.77 10.56 13.94
N LYS A 92 16.89 11.08 13.09
CA LYS A 92 15.53 11.48 13.46
C LYS A 92 14.55 10.42 12.97
N LEU A 93 13.82 9.82 13.91
CA LEU A 93 12.75 8.88 13.62
C LEU A 93 11.41 9.57 13.88
N ASP A 94 10.50 9.52 12.91
CA ASP A 94 9.14 10.01 13.04
C ASP A 94 8.17 8.87 12.73
N MET A 95 7.22 8.63 13.61
CA MET A 95 6.25 7.54 13.46
C MET A 95 4.95 8.11 12.92
N GLU A 96 4.56 7.69 11.72
CA GLU A 96 3.30 8.13 11.12
C GLU A 96 2.12 7.62 11.94
N GLN A 97 1.21 8.54 12.31
CA GLN A 97 -0.09 8.24 12.95
C GLN A 97 0.01 7.20 14.08
N VAL A 98 0.91 7.43 15.03
CA VAL A 98 1.26 6.45 16.08
C VAL A 98 0.04 5.82 16.73
N TYR A 99 -0.95 6.62 17.14
CA TYR A 99 -2.17 6.16 17.81
C TYR A 99 -3.06 5.25 16.95
N ASP A 100 -3.01 5.41 15.62
CA ASP A 100 -3.79 4.60 14.67
C ASP A 100 -3.06 3.30 14.31
N ASN A 101 -1.74 3.27 14.48
CA ASN A 101 -0.86 2.17 14.09
C ASN A 101 -0.38 1.31 15.28
N ILE A 102 -0.83 1.58 16.51
CA ILE A 102 -0.47 0.75 17.68
C ILE A 102 -1.16 -0.61 17.61
N GLY A 103 -0.39 -1.69 17.71
CA GLY A 103 -0.91 -3.01 18.01
C GLY A 103 -1.46 -3.08 19.44
N TRP A 104 -2.77 -2.91 19.63
CA TRP A 104 -3.42 -3.00 20.95
C TRP A 104 -3.12 -4.30 21.74
N PRO A 105 -2.94 -5.48 21.11
CA PRO A 105 -2.50 -6.68 21.82
C PRO A 105 -1.15 -6.49 22.54
N THR A 106 -0.22 -5.74 21.95
CA THR A 106 1.10 -5.43 22.55
C THR A 106 0.93 -4.63 23.84
N LEU A 107 0.04 -3.63 23.86
CA LEU A 107 -0.23 -2.85 25.07
C LEU A 107 -0.79 -3.74 26.20
N CYS A 108 -1.69 -4.66 25.89
CA CYS A 108 -2.22 -5.60 26.88
C CYS A 108 -1.12 -6.51 27.46
N GLN A 109 -0.22 -7.00 26.62
CA GLN A 109 0.92 -7.81 27.05
C GLN A 109 1.86 -7.02 27.96
N ILE A 110 2.16 -5.77 27.60
CA ILE A 110 3.01 -4.88 28.42
C ILE A 110 2.38 -4.64 29.79
N LEU A 111 1.09 -4.33 29.86
CA LEU A 111 0.39 -4.13 31.14
C LEU A 111 0.42 -5.38 32.03
N LYS A 112 0.27 -6.57 31.43
CA LYS A 112 0.41 -7.84 32.16
C LYS A 112 1.84 -8.07 32.63
N TRP A 113 2.84 -7.79 31.79
CA TRP A 113 4.25 -7.99 32.10
C TRP A 113 4.72 -7.11 33.27
N TYR A 114 4.28 -5.86 33.32
CA TYR A 114 4.52 -4.96 34.46
C TYR A 114 3.65 -5.27 35.69
N GLY A 115 2.81 -6.30 35.65
CA GLY A 115 2.03 -6.76 36.80
C GLY A 115 0.83 -5.88 37.16
N PHE A 116 0.25 -5.14 36.21
CA PHE A 116 -0.96 -4.37 36.49
C PHE A 116 -2.14 -5.29 36.87
N PRO A 117 -2.98 -4.89 37.83
CA PRO A 117 -4.15 -5.67 38.21
C PRO A 117 -5.04 -5.98 36.99
N THR A 118 -5.57 -7.19 36.92
CA THR A 118 -6.40 -7.66 35.79
C THR A 118 -7.55 -6.71 35.50
N LEU A 119 -8.26 -6.26 36.54
CA LEU A 119 -9.38 -5.32 36.41
C LEU A 119 -8.93 -3.95 35.85
N PHE A 120 -7.76 -3.46 36.29
CA PHE A 120 -7.20 -2.21 35.77
C PHE A 120 -6.84 -2.34 34.29
N THR A 121 -6.20 -3.45 33.92
CA THR A 121 -5.86 -3.77 32.53
C THR A 121 -7.12 -3.88 31.67
N ILE A 122 -8.17 -4.55 32.14
CA ILE A 122 -9.46 -4.64 31.42
C ILE A 122 -10.07 -3.25 31.22
N LEU A 123 -10.18 -2.43 32.27
CA LEU A 123 -10.75 -1.08 32.18
C LEU A 123 -9.95 -0.17 31.25
N LEU A 124 -8.62 -0.24 31.29
CA LEU A 124 -7.75 0.51 30.40
C LEU A 124 -7.92 0.04 28.96
N MET A 125 -7.86 -1.27 28.73
CA MET A 125 -8.11 -1.85 27.41
C MET A 125 -9.52 -1.52 26.92
N ASP A 126 -10.53 -1.43 27.78
CA ASP A 126 -11.87 -0.97 27.42
C ASP A 126 -11.89 0.52 27.06
N CYS A 127 -11.03 1.35 27.63
CA CYS A 127 -10.91 2.75 27.21
C CYS A 127 -10.20 2.89 25.86
N VAL A 128 -9.18 2.10 25.56
CA VAL A 128 -8.35 2.28 24.34
C VAL A 128 -8.75 1.38 23.17
N VAL A 129 -9.28 0.19 23.44
CA VAL A 129 -9.85 -0.73 22.44
C VAL A 129 -11.33 -0.44 22.24
N ASN A 130 -12.07 -0.13 23.32
CA ASN A 130 -13.51 0.12 23.26
C ASN A 130 -13.89 1.62 23.38
N GLY A 131 -12.93 2.54 23.44
CA GLY A 131 -13.11 3.98 23.18
C GLY A 131 -13.36 4.23 21.70
N LYS A 132 -14.46 3.68 21.21
CA LYS A 132 -14.83 3.65 19.81
C LYS A 132 -15.60 4.93 19.50
N THR A 133 -15.21 5.61 18.43
CA THR A 133 -15.96 6.76 17.91
C THR A 133 -17.42 6.36 17.60
N ILE A 134 -18.37 7.29 17.47
CA ILE A 134 -19.74 6.96 16.96
C ILE A 134 -19.61 6.13 15.68
N SER A 135 -18.58 6.38 14.87
CA SER A 135 -18.26 5.63 13.67
C SER A 135 -17.87 4.17 13.93
N ALA A 136 -17.04 3.90 14.95
CA ALA A 136 -16.59 2.56 15.33
C ALA A 136 -17.63 1.79 16.19
N LEU A 137 -18.41 2.48 17.03
CA LEU A 137 -19.55 1.89 17.74
C LEU A 137 -20.72 1.65 16.80
N SER A 138 -21.00 2.53 15.84
CA SER A 138 -21.97 2.25 14.77
C SER A 138 -21.51 1.09 13.90
N PHE A 139 -20.21 0.97 13.63
CA PHE A 139 -19.64 -0.19 12.92
C PHE A 139 -19.79 -1.48 13.72
N GLU A 140 -19.60 -1.45 15.04
CA GLU A 140 -19.71 -2.65 15.88
C GLU A 140 -21.12 -3.01 16.33
N ASN A 141 -22.00 -2.05 16.63
CA ASN A 141 -23.42 -2.30 16.87
C ASN A 141 -24.11 -2.78 15.57
N LEU A 142 -23.68 -2.34 14.39
CA LEU A 142 -24.10 -2.97 13.12
C LEU A 142 -23.57 -4.40 12.93
N MET A 143 -22.50 -4.79 13.64
CA MET A 143 -21.97 -6.17 13.61
C MET A 143 -22.55 -7.05 14.74
N LYS A 144 -22.93 -6.47 15.88
CA LYS A 144 -23.50 -7.15 17.05
C LYS A 144 -25.02 -7.29 17.00
N CYS A 145 -25.76 -6.26 16.57
CA CYS A 145 -27.22 -6.32 16.41
C CYS A 145 -27.68 -7.18 15.21
N LYS A 146 -26.75 -7.76 14.41
CA LYS A 146 -27.06 -8.69 13.32
C LYS A 146 -27.02 -10.17 13.70
N TYR A 147 -26.83 -10.52 14.97
CA TYR A 147 -27.07 -11.88 15.47
C TYR A 147 -28.55 -12.18 15.73
N SER A 148 -29.43 -11.19 15.57
CA SER A 148 -30.88 -11.36 15.51
C SER A 148 -31.37 -10.81 14.16
N GLY A 149 -31.58 -11.72 13.20
CA GLY A 149 -32.44 -11.61 12.01
C GLY A 149 -32.57 -10.28 11.26
N ASP A 150 -32.27 -10.32 9.97
CA ASP A 150 -32.66 -9.35 8.93
C ASP A 150 -32.06 -7.92 8.97
N ASP A 151 -30.97 -7.71 8.23
CA ASP A 151 -30.91 -6.63 7.23
C ASP A 151 -29.73 -6.80 6.24
N ASP A 152 -30.02 -6.63 4.96
CA ASP A 152 -29.21 -6.86 3.77
C ASP A 152 -28.56 -5.52 3.32
N GLY A 153 -27.27 -5.27 3.54
CA GLY A 153 -26.39 -5.70 2.45
C GLY A 153 -25.31 -4.69 2.02
N TYR A 154 -24.78 -3.80 2.87
CA TYR A 154 -23.58 -3.01 2.47
C TYR A 154 -22.25 -3.64 2.91
N GLY A 155 -22.15 -4.16 4.14
CA GLY A 155 -20.86 -4.61 4.71
C GLY A 155 -20.47 -6.06 4.40
N ASN A 156 -21.44 -6.96 4.23
CA ASN A 156 -21.15 -8.39 4.12
C ASN A 156 -20.48 -8.76 2.79
N TRP A 157 -20.87 -8.11 1.69
CA TRP A 157 -20.25 -8.35 0.38
C TRP A 157 -18.91 -7.63 0.25
N LEU A 158 -18.76 -6.40 0.75
CA LEU A 158 -17.48 -5.68 0.74
C LEU A 158 -16.38 -6.43 1.52
N LYS A 159 -16.72 -7.02 2.68
CA LYS A 159 -15.80 -7.87 3.44
C LYS A 159 -15.31 -9.09 2.64
N LYS A 160 -16.18 -9.68 1.81
CA LYS A 160 -15.82 -10.83 0.96
C LYS A 160 -14.77 -10.46 -0.11
N LEU A 161 -14.67 -9.19 -0.50
CA LEU A 161 -13.75 -8.74 -1.55
C LEU A 161 -12.27 -8.70 -1.14
N LYS A 162 -11.97 -8.73 0.17
CA LYS A 162 -10.59 -8.59 0.70
C LYS A 162 -9.83 -7.43 0.01
N LEU A 163 -10.45 -6.24 0.01
CA LEU A 163 -9.89 -5.04 -0.63
C LEU A 163 -8.55 -4.65 0.03
N ASN A 164 -7.73 -3.88 -0.71
CA ASN A 164 -6.60 -3.18 -0.09
C ASN A 164 -7.11 -2.30 1.06
N LYS A 165 -6.37 -2.21 2.17
CA LYS A 165 -6.83 -1.52 3.39
C LYS A 165 -7.27 -0.07 3.14
N MET A 166 -6.56 0.64 2.27
CA MET A 166 -6.91 2.03 1.92
C MET A 166 -8.22 2.11 1.13
N VAL A 167 -8.44 1.17 0.21
CA VAL A 167 -9.68 1.07 -0.59
C VAL A 167 -10.85 0.63 0.30
N GLU A 168 -10.62 -0.33 1.21
CA GLU A 168 -11.60 -0.78 2.20
C GLU A 168 -12.07 0.36 3.10
N ILE A 169 -11.12 1.11 3.67
CA ILE A 169 -11.42 2.27 4.53
C ILE A 169 -12.17 3.34 3.74
N PHE A 170 -11.76 3.62 2.50
CA PHE A 170 -12.44 4.57 1.63
C PHE A 170 -13.89 4.15 1.36
N TRP A 171 -14.15 2.89 0.99
CA TRP A 171 -15.51 2.40 0.73
C TRP A 171 -16.37 2.38 1.99
N TRP A 172 -15.77 2.10 3.14
CA TRP A 172 -16.45 2.26 4.42
C TRP A 172 -16.81 3.73 4.68
N GLN A 173 -15.89 4.68 4.49
CA GLN A 173 -16.16 6.12 4.65
C GLN A 173 -17.25 6.60 3.69
N LEU A 174 -17.20 6.12 2.45
CA LEU A 174 -18.19 6.41 1.42
C LEU A 174 -19.58 5.91 1.84
N SER A 175 -19.68 4.69 2.39
CA SER A 175 -20.93 4.12 2.92
C SER A 175 -21.53 4.89 4.10
N LYS A 176 -20.71 5.71 4.75
CA LYS A 176 -21.09 6.53 5.90
C LYS A 176 -21.27 7.99 5.54
N SER A 177 -21.28 8.31 4.25
CA SER A 177 -21.31 9.68 3.76
C SER A 177 -20.27 10.57 4.47
N ALA A 178 -19.06 10.03 4.65
CA ALA A 178 -17.98 10.65 5.41
C ALA A 178 -16.78 11.08 4.55
N ILE A 179 -16.80 10.84 3.23
CA ILE A 179 -15.76 11.35 2.35
C ILE A 179 -16.03 12.83 2.02
N PRO A 180 -14.99 13.69 1.97
CA PRO A 180 -15.18 15.11 1.66
C PRO A 180 -15.50 15.33 0.18
N THR A 181 -16.78 15.31 -0.16
CA THR A 181 -17.32 15.81 -1.44
C THR A 181 -17.47 17.33 -1.39
N ASN A 182 -17.51 18.03 -2.52
CA ASN A 182 -17.73 19.48 -2.48
C ASN A 182 -19.12 19.83 -1.94
N HIS A 183 -20.15 19.03 -2.24
CA HIS A 183 -21.47 19.18 -1.62
C HIS A 183 -21.38 19.09 -0.09
N PHE A 184 -20.66 18.08 0.43
CA PHE A 184 -20.46 17.90 1.87
C PHE A 184 -19.68 19.07 2.50
N LEU A 185 -18.64 19.55 1.84
CA LEU A 185 -17.84 20.68 2.33
C LEU A 185 -18.64 21.99 2.34
N LYS A 186 -19.52 22.21 1.36
CA LYS A 186 -20.45 23.36 1.33
C LYS A 186 -21.49 23.27 2.45
N TYR A 187 -22.09 22.09 2.64
CA TYR A 187 -23.00 21.82 3.76
C TYR A 187 -22.35 22.12 5.12
N ARG A 188 -21.07 21.75 5.30
CA ARG A 188 -20.30 22.02 6.52
C ARG A 188 -19.75 23.46 6.60
N ARG A 189 -20.06 24.33 5.62
CA ARG A 189 -19.60 25.72 5.52
C ARG A 189 -18.06 25.85 5.49
N ILE A 190 -17.39 24.82 5.01
CA ILE A 190 -15.93 24.77 4.81
C ILE A 190 -15.55 25.34 3.44
N SER A 191 -16.43 25.20 2.45
CA SER A 191 -16.28 25.76 1.11
C SER A 191 -17.55 26.47 0.68
N SER A 192 -17.43 27.47 -0.19
CA SER A 192 -18.58 28.09 -0.87
C SER A 192 -18.98 27.36 -2.15
N ILE A 193 -18.15 26.44 -2.65
CA ILE A 193 -18.29 25.78 -3.96
C ILE A 193 -18.64 24.30 -3.75
N ASP A 194 -19.75 23.87 -4.34
CA ASP A 194 -20.19 22.48 -4.43
C ASP A 194 -19.92 21.82 -5.80
N LEU A 195 -19.41 22.60 -6.76
CA LEU A 195 -19.20 22.16 -8.14
C LEU A 195 -17.98 21.25 -8.32
N TYR A 196 -18.04 20.34 -9.27
CA TYR A 196 -16.95 19.43 -9.63
C TYR A 196 -15.68 20.17 -10.10
N ALA A 197 -14.53 19.77 -9.57
CA ALA A 197 -13.26 20.47 -9.77
C ALA A 197 -12.70 20.43 -11.21
N ARG A 198 -13.25 19.59 -12.10
CA ARG A 198 -12.75 19.44 -13.49
C ARG A 198 -13.71 19.97 -14.56
N GLY A 199 -14.51 20.99 -14.22
CA GLY A 199 -15.11 21.87 -15.23
C GLY A 199 -16.51 21.53 -15.72
N TYR A 200 -17.18 20.53 -15.13
CA TYR A 200 -18.62 20.33 -15.34
C TYR A 200 -19.37 21.04 -14.23
N GLN A 201 -20.35 21.89 -14.55
CA GLN A 201 -21.21 22.60 -13.59
C GLN A 201 -22.19 21.66 -12.86
N LEU A 202 -21.70 20.51 -12.42
CA LEU A 202 -22.45 19.51 -11.69
C LEU A 202 -22.08 19.59 -10.21
N VAL A 203 -23.08 19.42 -9.35
CA VAL A 203 -22.88 19.26 -7.91
C VAL A 203 -22.09 17.97 -7.67
N GLU A 204 -20.99 18.07 -6.93
CA GLU A 204 -20.20 16.90 -6.58
C GLU A 204 -20.68 16.31 -5.26
N ASP A 205 -21.64 15.40 -5.37
CA ASP A 205 -22.12 14.54 -4.31
C ASP A 205 -21.59 13.10 -4.46
N TYR A 206 -22.17 12.17 -3.70
CA TYR A 206 -21.76 10.77 -3.70
C TYR A 206 -22.09 10.06 -5.01
N GLU A 207 -23.24 10.38 -5.61
CA GLU A 207 -23.66 9.81 -6.88
C GLU A 207 -22.76 10.28 -8.01
N HIS A 208 -22.36 11.56 -7.99
CA HIS A 208 -21.33 12.07 -8.89
C HIS A 208 -20.03 11.26 -8.76
N ILE A 209 -19.49 11.14 -7.56
CA ILE A 209 -18.19 10.46 -7.35
C ILE A 209 -18.23 8.99 -7.76
N MET A 210 -19.35 8.30 -7.53
CA MET A 210 -19.43 6.86 -7.75
C MET A 210 -19.90 6.46 -9.14
N VAL A 211 -20.69 7.30 -9.80
CA VAL A 211 -21.45 6.89 -11.00
C VAL A 211 -21.35 7.93 -12.11
N GLN A 212 -21.67 9.20 -11.83
CA GLN A 212 -21.86 10.20 -12.89
C GLN A 212 -20.58 10.97 -13.26
N CYS A 213 -19.47 10.73 -12.57
CA CYS A 213 -18.21 11.40 -12.86
C CYS A 213 -17.69 10.97 -14.24
N LYS A 214 -17.67 11.90 -15.21
CA LYS A 214 -17.17 11.63 -16.57
C LYS A 214 -15.78 10.99 -16.56
N TYR A 215 -14.87 11.49 -15.72
CA TYR A 215 -13.51 10.95 -15.65
C TYR A 215 -13.46 9.51 -15.10
N LEU A 216 -14.39 9.15 -14.21
CA LEU A 216 -14.58 7.75 -13.79
C LEU A 216 -15.07 6.89 -14.95
N VAL A 217 -16.04 7.39 -15.72
CA VAL A 217 -16.54 6.70 -16.93
C VAL A 217 -15.41 6.55 -17.96
N ASP A 218 -14.60 7.58 -18.20
CA ASP A 218 -13.44 7.51 -19.09
C ASP A 218 -12.42 6.46 -18.61
N THR A 219 -12.23 6.31 -17.30
CA THR A 219 -11.38 5.25 -16.73
C THR A 219 -11.98 3.86 -16.96
N ILE A 220 -13.31 3.71 -16.86
CA ILE A 220 -14.01 2.44 -17.14
C ILE A 220 -13.94 2.10 -18.63
N VAL A 221 -14.14 3.08 -19.53
CA VAL A 221 -13.98 2.91 -20.98
C VAL A 221 -12.56 2.46 -21.31
N LYS A 222 -11.54 3.03 -20.66
CA LYS A 222 -10.14 2.56 -20.82
C LYS A 222 -9.95 1.12 -20.38
N MET A 223 -10.64 0.67 -19.33
CA MET A 223 -10.62 -0.75 -18.93
C MET A 223 -11.31 -1.65 -19.97
N HIS A 224 -12.39 -1.17 -20.61
CA HIS A 224 -13.04 -1.90 -21.71
C HIS A 224 -12.12 -2.04 -22.92
N ASP A 225 -11.40 -0.98 -23.28
CA ASP A 225 -10.37 -1.01 -24.35
C ASP A 225 -9.30 -2.08 -24.07
N TRP A 226 -9.06 -2.42 -22.81
CA TRP A 226 -8.12 -3.46 -22.37
C TRP A 226 -8.75 -4.84 -22.17
N GLY A 227 -9.99 -5.03 -22.62
CA GLY A 227 -10.72 -6.30 -22.51
C GLY A 227 -11.30 -6.60 -21.12
N ILE A 228 -11.27 -5.64 -20.19
CA ILE A 228 -11.84 -5.78 -18.86
C ILE A 228 -13.21 -5.11 -18.83
N HIS A 229 -14.26 -5.90 -19.03
CA HIS A 229 -15.63 -5.41 -19.08
C HIS A 229 -16.18 -5.11 -17.67
N ILE A 230 -16.25 -3.83 -17.33
CA ILE A 230 -16.76 -3.33 -16.04
C ILE A 230 -18.11 -2.64 -16.27
N PRO A 231 -19.16 -2.93 -15.50
CA PRO A 231 -20.46 -2.27 -15.68
C PRO A 231 -20.37 -0.75 -15.45
N ILE A 232 -21.05 0.01 -16.30
CA ILE A 232 -21.33 1.43 -16.10
C ILE A 232 -22.75 1.53 -15.55
N PHE A 233 -22.94 2.32 -14.50
CA PHE A 233 -24.22 2.45 -13.81
C PHE A 233 -24.90 3.78 -14.15
N GLN A 234 -26.23 3.80 -14.04
CA GLN A 234 -27.04 4.99 -14.30
C GLN A 234 -27.33 5.78 -13.01
N SER A 235 -27.41 5.10 -11.88
CA SER A 235 -27.65 5.70 -10.57
C SER A 235 -26.86 5.01 -9.47
N LEU A 236 -26.71 5.71 -8.34
CA LEU A 236 -26.05 5.17 -7.15
C LEU A 236 -26.73 3.90 -6.63
N ASP A 237 -28.06 3.87 -6.60
CA ASP A 237 -28.82 2.71 -6.11
C ASP A 237 -28.62 1.49 -7.01
N CYS A 238 -28.67 1.68 -8.33
CA CYS A 238 -28.41 0.64 -9.32
C CYS A 238 -26.98 0.11 -9.19
N CYS A 239 -25.99 1.00 -9.03
CA CYS A 239 -24.60 0.64 -8.78
C CYS A 239 -24.47 -0.28 -7.56
N LEU A 240 -25.04 0.11 -6.42
CA LEU A 240 -24.91 -0.65 -5.18
C LEU A 240 -25.61 -2.02 -5.25
N GLN A 241 -26.83 -2.09 -5.81
CA GLN A 241 -27.55 -3.35 -5.99
C GLN A 241 -26.80 -4.30 -6.93
N LYS A 242 -26.26 -3.79 -8.04
CA LYS A 242 -25.54 -4.63 -9.01
C LYS A 242 -24.18 -5.08 -8.49
N LEU A 243 -23.42 -4.23 -7.79
CA LEU A 243 -22.17 -4.66 -7.15
C LEU A 243 -22.40 -5.75 -6.09
N ARG A 244 -23.48 -5.66 -5.32
CA ARG A 244 -23.90 -6.72 -4.37
C ARG A 244 -24.11 -8.06 -5.07
N SER A 245 -24.92 -8.09 -6.12
CA SER A 245 -25.20 -9.32 -6.87
C SER A 245 -23.96 -9.87 -7.58
N LEU A 246 -23.13 -9.01 -8.16
CA LEU A 246 -21.89 -9.40 -8.84
C LEU A 246 -20.83 -9.95 -7.89
N THR A 247 -20.89 -9.65 -6.59
CA THR A 247 -19.92 -10.17 -5.61
C THR A 247 -19.94 -11.70 -5.56
N GLY A 248 -21.11 -12.32 -5.77
CA GLY A 248 -21.25 -13.78 -5.81
C GLY A 248 -20.80 -14.41 -7.14
N GLN A 249 -20.80 -13.65 -8.23
CA GLN A 249 -20.52 -14.15 -9.59
C GLN A 249 -19.07 -13.87 -10.04
N ASN A 250 -18.60 -12.64 -9.81
CA ASN A 250 -17.27 -12.19 -10.20
C ASN A 250 -16.76 -11.11 -9.24
N TYR A 251 -16.27 -11.53 -8.08
CA TYR A 251 -15.72 -10.63 -7.07
C TYR A 251 -14.52 -9.81 -7.56
N GLY A 252 -13.81 -10.28 -8.60
CA GLY A 252 -12.69 -9.58 -9.22
C GLY A 252 -13.12 -8.27 -9.88
N ILE A 253 -14.18 -8.30 -10.69
CA ILE A 253 -14.74 -7.09 -11.33
C ILE A 253 -15.22 -6.09 -10.28
N VAL A 254 -15.87 -6.59 -9.21
CA VAL A 254 -16.34 -5.73 -8.10
C VAL A 254 -15.15 -5.07 -7.39
N LYS A 255 -14.07 -5.81 -7.13
CA LYS A 255 -12.83 -5.29 -6.54
C LYS A 255 -12.16 -4.24 -7.41
N ILE A 256 -12.12 -4.46 -8.73
CA ILE A 256 -11.62 -3.49 -9.70
C ILE A 256 -12.47 -2.22 -9.65
N TYR A 257 -13.81 -2.33 -9.73
CA TYR A 257 -14.71 -1.19 -9.63
C TYR A 257 -14.49 -0.39 -8.35
N CYS A 258 -14.39 -1.08 -7.21
CA CYS A 258 -14.11 -0.43 -5.93
C CYS A 258 -12.80 0.36 -5.96
N THR A 259 -11.78 -0.18 -6.60
CA THR A 259 -10.47 0.45 -6.72
C THR A 259 -10.50 1.62 -7.70
N ILE A 260 -11.28 1.55 -8.79
CA ILE A 260 -11.53 2.66 -9.74
C ILE A 260 -12.09 3.86 -8.99
N VAL A 261 -13.19 3.68 -8.23
CA VAL A 261 -13.83 4.79 -7.50
C VAL A 261 -12.84 5.47 -6.54
N HIS A 262 -12.06 4.67 -5.80
CA HIS A 262 -11.06 5.20 -4.86
C HIS A 262 -9.97 6.03 -5.56
N LEU A 263 -9.34 5.48 -6.61
CA LEU A 263 -8.24 6.16 -7.30
C LEU A 263 -8.72 7.37 -8.12
N ASN A 264 -9.94 7.32 -8.65
CA ASN A 264 -10.59 8.47 -9.28
C ASN A 264 -10.84 9.59 -8.28
N TRP A 265 -11.38 9.26 -7.10
CA TRP A 265 -11.57 10.24 -6.02
C TRP A 265 -10.23 10.84 -5.55
N LYS A 266 -9.17 10.02 -5.43
CA LYS A 266 -7.82 10.49 -5.08
C LYS A 266 -7.25 11.45 -6.14
N ASN A 267 -7.26 11.05 -7.41
CA ASN A 267 -6.78 11.89 -8.52
C ASN A 267 -7.60 13.19 -8.66
N ARG A 268 -8.90 13.14 -8.38
CA ARG A 268 -9.75 14.32 -8.31
C ARG A 268 -9.29 15.28 -7.20
N ASN A 269 -8.95 14.75 -6.02
CA ASN A 269 -8.47 15.59 -4.91
C ASN A 269 -7.12 16.22 -5.26
N ASP A 270 -6.22 15.48 -5.91
CA ASP A 270 -4.96 16.03 -6.38
C ASP A 270 -5.17 17.24 -7.30
N VAL A 271 -6.13 17.16 -8.24
CA VAL A 271 -6.50 18.27 -9.12
C VAL A 271 -7.11 19.45 -8.38
N LYS A 272 -8.03 19.18 -7.44
CA LYS A 272 -8.63 20.22 -6.59
C LYS A 272 -7.56 21.04 -5.84
N TYR A 273 -6.41 20.43 -5.55
CA TYR A 273 -5.31 21.07 -4.83
C TYR A 273 -4.15 21.49 -5.74
N GLY A 274 -4.43 21.73 -7.02
CA GLY A 274 -3.51 22.36 -7.95
C GLY A 274 -2.46 21.42 -8.55
N LYS A 275 -2.58 20.10 -8.37
CA LYS A 275 -1.74 19.13 -9.08
C LYS A 275 -2.30 18.82 -10.46
N VAL A 276 -1.42 18.37 -11.35
CA VAL A 276 -1.79 17.93 -12.70
C VAL A 276 -2.64 16.66 -12.61
N ALA A 277 -3.74 16.62 -13.36
CA ALA A 277 -4.57 15.43 -13.46
C ALA A 277 -3.78 14.29 -14.12
N LEU A 278 -3.73 13.12 -13.49
CA LEU A 278 -3.22 11.94 -14.16
C LEU A 278 -4.14 11.58 -15.36
N PRO A 279 -3.60 11.03 -16.45
CA PRO A 279 -4.41 10.46 -17.54
C PRO A 279 -5.28 9.29 -17.07
N SER A 280 -6.45 9.09 -17.68
CA SER A 280 -7.37 7.99 -17.35
C SER A 280 -6.73 6.61 -17.57
N SER A 281 -5.85 6.48 -18.57
CA SER A 281 -5.05 5.28 -18.81
C SER A 281 -4.10 4.97 -17.64
N LEU A 282 -3.39 5.96 -17.11
CA LEU A 282 -2.49 5.75 -15.97
C LEU A 282 -3.26 5.43 -14.68
N VAL A 283 -4.42 6.06 -14.46
CA VAL A 283 -5.30 5.69 -13.35
C VAL A 283 -5.81 4.27 -13.50
N ALA A 284 -6.22 3.85 -14.70
CA ALA A 284 -6.66 2.48 -14.98
C ALA A 284 -5.53 1.46 -14.72
N ALA A 285 -4.29 1.77 -15.09
CA ALA A 285 -3.14 0.91 -14.82
C ALA A 285 -2.90 0.70 -13.31
N ASN A 286 -2.92 1.80 -12.54
CA ASN A 286 -2.78 1.75 -11.08
C ASN A 286 -3.91 0.97 -10.40
N VAL A 287 -5.12 1.00 -10.97
CA VAL A 287 -6.24 0.21 -10.49
C VAL A 287 -5.94 -1.28 -10.60
N LEU A 288 -5.42 -1.77 -11.74
CA LEU A 288 -5.09 -3.18 -11.91
C LEU A 288 -4.01 -3.61 -10.93
N SER A 289 -2.92 -2.85 -10.85
CA SER A 289 -1.83 -3.12 -9.91
C SER A 289 -2.34 -3.25 -8.46
N LEU A 290 -3.15 -2.29 -8.01
CA LEU A 290 -3.66 -2.26 -6.63
C LEU A 290 -4.75 -3.29 -6.35
N ALA A 291 -5.64 -3.54 -7.31
CA ALA A 291 -6.72 -4.52 -7.19
C ALA A 291 -6.20 -5.96 -7.27
N MET A 292 -5.11 -6.20 -8.00
CA MET A 292 -4.52 -7.53 -8.20
C MET A 292 -3.41 -7.88 -7.20
N TYR A 293 -2.91 -6.92 -6.43
CA TYR A 293 -1.87 -7.08 -5.39
C TYR A 293 -2.10 -8.22 -4.37
N LYS A 294 -3.34 -8.73 -4.23
CA LYS A 294 -3.67 -9.91 -3.38
C LYS A 294 -4.49 -10.99 -4.09
N SER A 295 -4.69 -10.88 -5.40
CA SER A 295 -5.55 -11.77 -6.20
C SER A 295 -4.76 -12.74 -7.07
N ILE A 296 -3.48 -12.94 -6.79
CA ILE A 296 -2.73 -14.09 -7.29
C ILE A 296 -3.10 -15.26 -6.38
N PRO A 297 -3.94 -16.20 -6.82
CA PRO A 297 -4.42 -17.27 -5.96
C PRO A 297 -3.39 -18.39 -5.97
N TYR A 298 -2.28 -18.25 -5.26
CA TYR A 298 -1.46 -19.41 -4.83
C TYR A 298 -0.41 -19.12 -3.76
N LEU A 299 -0.74 -18.46 -2.65
CA LEU A 299 0.19 -18.44 -1.51
C LEU A 299 -0.47 -18.44 -0.13
N ASP A 300 -1.38 -19.39 0.08
CA ASP A 300 -1.54 -19.99 1.40
C ASP A 300 -0.90 -21.37 1.33
N CYS A 301 0.40 -21.47 1.65
CA CYS A 301 0.94 -22.64 2.32
C CYS A 301 2.34 -22.38 2.90
N TRP A 302 2.40 -22.43 4.24
CA TRP A 302 3.45 -23.06 5.07
C TRP A 302 4.92 -22.65 4.88
N GLY A 303 5.47 -22.16 6.00
CA GLY A 303 6.62 -22.84 6.62
C GLY A 303 8.01 -22.45 6.10
N THR A 304 8.77 -21.81 6.98
CA THR A 304 10.22 -21.95 7.16
C THR A 304 10.97 -22.68 6.04
N ASN A 305 11.75 -21.95 5.25
CA ASN A 305 13.12 -22.33 4.86
C ASN A 305 13.83 -21.14 4.19
N LEU A 306 15.11 -21.00 4.56
CA LEU A 306 16.00 -19.86 4.36
C LEU A 306 15.94 -19.20 2.96
N LEU A 307 15.83 -17.87 2.96
CA LEU A 307 16.30 -17.00 1.88
C LEU A 307 17.83 -16.99 1.91
N TRP A 308 18.48 -17.40 0.82
CA TRP A 308 19.88 -17.07 0.61
C TRP A 308 19.95 -15.60 0.15
N GLU A 309 19.99 -14.69 1.11
CA GLU A 309 20.33 -13.30 0.87
C GLU A 309 21.77 -13.23 0.36
N SER A 310 21.96 -12.86 -0.91
CA SER A 310 23.29 -12.57 -1.45
C SER A 310 23.85 -11.34 -0.77
N THR A 311 24.77 -11.54 0.17
CA THR A 311 25.34 -10.49 1.04
C THR A 311 26.65 -9.90 0.52
N LYS A 312 27.11 -10.15 -0.71
CA LYS A 312 28.32 -9.50 -1.28
C LYS A 312 28.21 -9.29 -2.80
N ALA A 313 29.00 -8.35 -3.30
CA ALA A 313 29.14 -7.83 -4.68
C ALA A 313 28.83 -8.83 -5.82
N TRP A 314 28.44 -8.30 -6.99
CA TRP A 314 28.11 -9.12 -8.16
C TRP A 314 29.22 -10.12 -8.49
N CYS A 315 28.85 -11.38 -8.68
CA CYS A 315 29.76 -12.47 -9.01
C CYS A 315 29.37 -13.12 -10.34
N PRO A 316 30.34 -13.54 -11.18
CA PRO A 316 30.04 -14.32 -12.37
C PRO A 316 29.41 -15.69 -12.01
N PRO A 317 28.65 -16.30 -12.93
CA PRO A 317 28.11 -17.65 -12.72
C PRO A 317 29.23 -18.71 -12.66
N PRO A 318 28.94 -19.93 -12.14
CA PRO A 318 29.89 -21.05 -12.16
C PRO A 318 30.33 -21.46 -13.58
N LEU A 319 31.39 -22.27 -13.68
CA LEU A 319 31.85 -22.84 -14.96
C LEU A 319 30.74 -23.65 -15.64
N ASP A 320 30.56 -23.44 -16.95
CA ASP A 320 29.47 -23.97 -17.79
C ASP A 320 28.06 -23.51 -17.39
N TRP A 321 27.95 -22.35 -16.72
CA TRP A 321 26.67 -21.69 -16.46
C TRP A 321 26.61 -20.34 -17.16
N ILE A 322 25.37 -19.93 -17.47
CA ILE A 322 25.06 -18.60 -18.00
C ILE A 322 24.30 -17.81 -16.94
N LYS A 323 24.64 -16.54 -16.79
CA LYS A 323 23.90 -15.60 -15.95
C LYS A 323 23.21 -14.55 -16.82
N ILE A 324 21.94 -14.31 -16.55
CA ILE A 324 21.10 -13.38 -17.30
C ILE A 324 20.56 -12.35 -16.31
N ASN A 325 21.03 -11.12 -16.41
CA ASN A 325 20.47 -9.99 -15.69
C ASN A 325 19.35 -9.39 -16.54
N VAL A 326 18.14 -9.27 -15.99
CA VAL A 326 17.01 -8.63 -16.66
C VAL A 326 16.56 -7.40 -15.88
N ASP A 327 16.13 -6.38 -16.61
CA ASP A 327 15.63 -5.13 -16.04
C ASP A 327 14.54 -4.56 -16.96
N ALA A 328 13.61 -3.81 -16.36
CA ALA A 328 12.55 -3.15 -17.09
C ALA A 328 12.32 -1.74 -16.55
N SER A 329 12.09 -0.81 -17.47
CA SER A 329 11.85 0.59 -17.17
C SER A 329 10.55 1.05 -17.81
N LEU A 330 9.85 1.96 -17.14
CA LEU A 330 8.60 2.55 -17.62
C LEU A 330 8.68 4.08 -17.49
N LEU A 331 8.55 4.79 -18.61
CA LEU A 331 8.43 6.25 -18.63
C LEU A 331 7.00 6.69 -18.31
N SER A 332 6.86 7.94 -17.88
CA SER A 332 5.58 8.62 -17.72
C SER A 332 4.76 8.71 -19.01
N SER A 333 5.39 8.52 -20.19
CA SER A 333 4.75 8.45 -21.51
C SER A 333 4.14 7.07 -21.84
N ASN A 334 4.19 6.10 -20.93
CA ASN A 334 3.87 4.68 -21.15
C ASN A 334 4.79 3.95 -22.14
N ILE A 335 5.86 4.61 -22.59
CA ILE A 335 6.95 3.95 -23.31
C ILE A 335 7.76 3.18 -22.26
N ALA A 336 7.88 1.88 -22.50
CA ALA A 336 8.52 0.96 -21.59
C ALA A 336 9.66 0.25 -22.33
N GLY A 337 10.81 0.13 -21.67
CA GLY A 337 11.98 -0.58 -22.18
C GLY A 337 12.25 -1.82 -21.33
N ILE A 338 12.31 -3.00 -21.94
CA ILE A 338 12.90 -4.17 -21.28
C ILE A 338 14.30 -4.37 -21.82
N GLY A 339 15.22 -4.81 -20.96
CA GLY A 339 16.55 -5.18 -21.36
C GLY A 339 17.04 -6.40 -20.59
N GLY A 340 18.00 -7.09 -21.18
CA GLY A 340 18.69 -8.18 -20.51
C GLY A 340 20.09 -8.41 -21.04
N VAL A 341 20.95 -8.90 -20.17
CA VAL A 341 22.39 -9.10 -20.41
C VAL A 341 22.78 -10.52 -20.01
N PHE A 342 23.29 -11.28 -20.97
CA PHE A 342 23.81 -12.63 -20.80
C PHE A 342 25.31 -12.58 -20.56
N ARG A 343 25.80 -13.28 -19.53
CA ARG A 343 27.22 -13.35 -19.17
C ARG A 343 27.68 -14.79 -18.96
N ASP A 344 28.94 -15.05 -19.29
CA ASP A 344 29.60 -16.34 -19.08
C ASP A 344 30.23 -16.45 -17.67
N HIS A 345 30.84 -17.60 -17.38
CA HIS A 345 31.52 -17.87 -16.11
C HIS A 345 32.72 -16.96 -15.78
N LYS A 346 33.21 -16.17 -16.74
CA LYS A 346 34.23 -15.14 -16.54
C LYS A 346 33.62 -13.74 -16.39
N GLY A 347 32.29 -13.64 -16.43
CA GLY A 347 31.53 -12.40 -16.40
C GLY A 347 31.54 -11.62 -17.71
N ARG A 348 32.05 -12.22 -18.80
CA ARG A 348 32.11 -11.59 -20.11
C ARG A 348 30.72 -11.54 -20.73
N LEU A 349 30.41 -10.41 -21.37
CA LEU A 349 29.19 -10.25 -22.14
C LEU A 349 29.13 -11.27 -23.28
N ILE A 350 28.08 -12.09 -23.29
CA ILE A 350 27.76 -13.02 -24.38
C ILE A 350 26.82 -12.33 -25.37
N LEU A 351 25.76 -11.72 -24.85
CA LEU A 351 24.67 -11.12 -25.61
C LEU A 351 23.94 -10.11 -24.73
N ALA A 352 23.43 -9.04 -25.33
CA ALA A 352 22.46 -8.14 -24.71
C ALA A 352 21.25 -7.99 -25.62
N PHE A 353 20.09 -7.74 -25.03
CA PHE A 353 18.88 -7.40 -25.77
C PHE A 353 18.18 -6.20 -25.14
N GLY A 354 17.42 -5.50 -25.97
CA GLY A 354 16.50 -4.44 -25.56
C GLY A 354 15.26 -4.46 -26.45
N LYS A 355 14.08 -4.36 -25.87
CA LYS A 355 12.83 -4.15 -26.61
C LYS A 355 12.08 -2.95 -26.04
N LYS A 356 11.58 -2.10 -26.93
CA LYS A 356 10.62 -1.06 -26.58
C LYS A 356 9.22 -1.56 -26.79
N LYS A 357 8.33 -1.28 -25.86
CA LYS A 357 6.91 -1.57 -25.96
C LYS A 357 6.12 -0.48 -25.26
N ILE A 358 4.86 -0.30 -25.66
CA ILE A 358 3.93 0.49 -24.87
C ILE A 358 3.36 -0.43 -23.80
N HIS A 359 3.54 -0.08 -22.53
CA HIS A 359 3.06 -0.86 -21.40
C HIS A 359 2.64 0.08 -20.26
N TRP A 360 1.84 -0.41 -19.31
CA TRP A 360 1.29 0.42 -18.23
C TRP A 360 1.42 -0.18 -16.82
N ASP A 361 1.67 -1.48 -16.71
CA ASP A 361 1.96 -2.16 -15.44
C ASP A 361 3.44 -2.56 -15.39
N ILE A 362 4.22 -1.90 -14.53
CA ILE A 362 5.65 -2.18 -14.37
C ILE A 362 5.92 -3.61 -13.88
N ALA A 363 5.06 -4.17 -13.02
CA ALA A 363 5.26 -5.51 -12.48
C ALA A 363 5.01 -6.59 -13.53
N GLN A 364 3.99 -6.43 -14.37
CA GLN A 364 3.77 -7.29 -15.53
C GLN A 364 4.88 -7.10 -16.58
N PHE A 365 5.43 -5.89 -16.70
CA PHE A 365 6.48 -5.61 -17.69
C PHE A 365 7.84 -6.18 -17.29
N GLU A 366 8.18 -6.16 -16.01
CA GLU A 366 9.36 -6.87 -15.49
C GLU A 366 9.21 -8.39 -15.60
N LEU A 367 7.99 -8.92 -15.45
CA LEU A 367 7.71 -10.33 -15.74
C LEU A 367 7.91 -10.61 -17.24
N GLU A 368 7.48 -9.69 -18.11
CA GLU A 368 7.69 -9.76 -19.56
C GLU A 368 9.19 -9.68 -19.93
N ALA A 369 10.01 -8.98 -19.14
CA ALA A 369 11.47 -8.95 -19.32
C ALA A 369 12.08 -10.35 -19.18
N VAL A 370 11.63 -11.14 -18.19
CA VAL A 370 12.05 -12.55 -18.03
C VAL A 370 11.52 -13.41 -19.18
N ILE A 371 10.25 -13.27 -19.57
CA ILE A 371 9.66 -14.05 -20.67
C ILE A 371 10.41 -13.80 -21.98
N THR A 372 10.82 -12.55 -22.22
CA THR A 372 11.53 -12.13 -23.43
C THR A 372 12.89 -12.82 -23.59
N VAL A 373 13.49 -13.32 -22.50
CA VAL A 373 14.75 -14.09 -22.54
C VAL A 373 14.66 -15.25 -23.53
N ARG A 374 13.48 -15.90 -23.65
CA ARG A 374 13.25 -17.02 -24.56
C ARG A 374 13.61 -16.70 -26.01
N ASP A 375 13.35 -15.46 -26.43
CA ASP A 375 13.52 -15.04 -27.82
C ASP A 375 15.00 -14.91 -28.18
N PHE A 376 15.87 -14.88 -27.17
CA PHE A 376 17.32 -14.67 -27.31
C PHE A 376 18.16 -15.89 -26.91
N ILE A 377 17.52 -16.99 -26.48
CA ILE A 377 18.20 -18.24 -26.19
C ILE A 377 18.66 -18.90 -27.49
N ARG A 378 19.94 -19.31 -27.51
CA ARG A 378 20.54 -20.05 -28.62
C ARG A 378 20.69 -21.51 -28.24
N ARG A 379 20.65 -22.42 -29.23
CA ARG A 379 20.75 -23.88 -29.00
C ARG A 379 21.93 -24.27 -28.11
N TRP A 380 23.11 -23.72 -28.35
CA TRP A 380 24.32 -24.02 -27.55
C TRP A 380 24.21 -23.59 -26.07
N MET A 381 23.31 -22.66 -25.73
CA MET A 381 23.08 -22.23 -24.34
C MET A 381 22.34 -23.30 -23.53
N LEU A 382 21.55 -24.15 -24.19
CA LEU A 382 20.83 -25.25 -23.56
C LEU A 382 21.78 -26.38 -23.15
N ASP A 383 22.94 -26.48 -23.80
CA ASP A 383 24.00 -27.44 -23.45
C ASP A 383 24.76 -27.07 -22.16
N CYS A 384 24.50 -25.88 -21.59
CA CYS A 384 25.11 -25.47 -20.31
C CYS A 384 24.56 -26.28 -19.13
N LYS A 385 25.35 -26.35 -18.04
CA LYS A 385 24.95 -27.01 -16.78
C LYS A 385 23.78 -26.33 -16.09
N GLY A 386 23.56 -25.06 -16.37
CA GLY A 386 22.39 -24.32 -15.90
C GLY A 386 22.42 -22.85 -16.26
N VAL A 387 21.30 -22.19 -15.98
CA VAL A 387 21.09 -20.76 -16.17
C VAL A 387 20.68 -20.09 -14.85
N ILE A 388 21.26 -18.92 -14.59
CA ILE A 388 20.88 -18.04 -13.49
C ILE A 388 20.16 -16.84 -14.08
N ILE A 389 18.94 -16.55 -13.64
CA ILE A 389 18.19 -15.35 -14.03
C ILE A 389 18.10 -14.43 -12.81
N GLU A 390 18.64 -13.22 -12.93
CA GLU A 390 18.69 -12.19 -11.89
C GLU A 390 17.75 -11.03 -12.23
N SER A 391 16.89 -10.68 -11.27
CA SER A 391 15.99 -9.51 -11.34
C SER A 391 16.05 -8.72 -10.02
N ASP A 392 15.89 -7.41 -10.10
CA ASP A 392 15.83 -6.51 -8.95
C ASP A 392 14.44 -6.46 -8.29
N ASN A 393 13.44 -7.18 -8.81
CA ASN A 393 12.13 -7.28 -8.19
C ASN A 393 11.93 -8.61 -7.45
N ILE A 394 11.92 -8.50 -6.11
CA ILE A 394 11.78 -9.63 -5.22
C ILE A 394 10.47 -10.41 -5.41
N ASN A 395 9.37 -9.74 -5.80
CA ASN A 395 8.08 -10.41 -5.98
C ASN A 395 8.11 -11.34 -7.19
N ILE A 396 8.78 -10.92 -8.26
CA ILE A 396 8.95 -11.71 -9.49
C ILE A 396 9.88 -12.89 -9.23
N VAL A 397 11.00 -12.65 -8.55
CA VAL A 397 11.93 -13.70 -8.13
C VAL A 397 11.21 -14.75 -7.27
N THR A 398 10.44 -14.31 -6.27
CA THR A 398 9.68 -15.22 -5.41
C THR A 398 8.64 -16.00 -6.21
N PHE A 399 7.91 -15.34 -7.10
CA PHE A 399 6.93 -15.99 -8.00
C PHE A 399 7.57 -17.09 -8.85
N PHE A 400 8.73 -16.85 -9.45
CA PHE A 400 9.43 -17.85 -10.26
C PHE A 400 10.00 -18.98 -9.42
N GLN A 401 10.62 -18.68 -8.27
CA GLN A 401 11.15 -19.68 -7.37
C GLN A 401 10.06 -20.63 -6.87
N ASP A 402 8.88 -20.11 -6.53
CA ASP A 402 7.75 -20.92 -6.08
C ASP A 402 7.13 -21.74 -7.23
N SER A 403 7.11 -21.18 -8.44
CA SER A 403 6.65 -21.88 -9.65
C SER A 403 7.56 -23.08 -9.98
N LEU A 404 8.88 -22.92 -9.90
CA LEU A 404 9.86 -23.98 -10.10
C LEU A 404 9.77 -25.08 -9.02
N LYS A 405 9.57 -24.71 -7.75
CA LYS A 405 9.49 -25.66 -6.63
C LYS A 405 8.26 -26.56 -6.69
N LYS A 406 7.11 -26.00 -7.09
CA LYS A 406 5.82 -26.71 -6.99
C LYS A 406 5.51 -27.62 -8.19
N LYS A 407 6.37 -27.67 -9.22
CA LYS A 407 6.10 -28.40 -10.49
C LYS A 407 4.68 -28.14 -11.02
N PHE A 408 4.17 -26.92 -10.90
CA PHE A 408 2.84 -26.51 -11.37
C PHE A 408 2.83 -26.34 -12.90
N TRP A 409 3.18 -27.39 -13.64
CA TRP A 409 3.28 -27.35 -15.10
C TRP A 409 2.00 -27.76 -15.83
N TYR A 410 0.93 -28.09 -15.09
CA TYR A 410 -0.34 -28.54 -15.67
C TYR A 410 -1.41 -27.44 -15.79
N VAL A 411 -1.08 -26.18 -15.49
CA VAL A 411 -2.04 -25.08 -15.60
C VAL A 411 -1.72 -24.28 -16.86
N ASP A 412 -2.51 -24.51 -17.91
CA ASP A 412 -2.45 -23.82 -19.20
C ASP A 412 -2.96 -22.36 -19.08
N ARG A 413 -2.34 -21.58 -18.18
CA ARG A 413 -2.66 -20.17 -17.91
C ARG A 413 -1.42 -19.31 -18.06
N TRP A 414 -1.59 -18.19 -18.75
CA TRP A 414 -0.62 -17.09 -18.73
C TRP A 414 -0.37 -16.64 -17.28
N PRO A 415 0.88 -16.38 -16.87
CA PRO A 415 2.12 -16.37 -17.66
C PRO A 415 2.88 -17.72 -17.69
N VAL A 416 2.39 -18.76 -16.99
CA VAL A 416 3.15 -19.99 -16.70
C VAL A 416 3.52 -20.76 -17.98
N LYS A 417 2.62 -20.78 -18.97
CA LYS A 417 2.85 -21.40 -20.28
C LYS A 417 4.07 -20.84 -21.02
N GLU A 418 4.34 -19.56 -20.86
CA GLU A 418 5.44 -18.89 -21.56
C GLU A 418 6.81 -19.24 -20.98
N LEU A 419 6.84 -19.93 -19.83
CA LEU A 419 8.04 -20.28 -19.10
C LEU A 419 8.54 -21.69 -19.40
N PHE A 420 7.82 -22.46 -20.23
CA PHE A 420 8.22 -23.82 -20.59
C PHE A 420 9.59 -23.90 -21.26
N PHE A 421 10.09 -22.82 -21.88
CA PHE A 421 11.46 -22.78 -22.40
C PHE A 421 12.54 -22.95 -21.31
N LEU A 422 12.20 -22.70 -20.03
CA LEU A 422 13.11 -22.90 -18.92
C LEU A 422 13.30 -24.40 -18.61
N ASP A 423 12.35 -25.25 -18.98
CA ASP A 423 12.46 -26.70 -18.83
C ASP A 423 13.50 -27.30 -19.79
N ASP A 424 13.86 -26.58 -20.85
CA ASP A 424 14.91 -26.98 -21.79
C ASP A 424 16.33 -26.85 -21.19
N PHE A 425 16.48 -26.17 -20.04
CA PHE A 425 17.76 -26.09 -19.32
C PHE A 425 17.90 -27.19 -18.26
N ASN A 426 19.11 -27.73 -18.15
CA ASN A 426 19.44 -28.73 -17.12
C ASN A 426 19.15 -28.25 -15.69
N LYS A 427 19.41 -26.98 -15.40
CA LYS A 427 19.13 -26.33 -14.10
C LYS A 427 18.80 -24.86 -14.30
N VAL A 428 17.81 -24.37 -13.55
CA VAL A 428 17.40 -22.96 -13.56
C VAL A 428 17.41 -22.44 -12.13
N VAL A 429 18.04 -21.28 -11.93
CA VAL A 429 18.08 -20.59 -10.64
C VAL A 429 17.62 -19.14 -10.83
N PHE A 430 16.65 -18.71 -10.04
CA PHE A 430 16.24 -17.30 -9.98
C PHE A 430 16.81 -16.63 -8.74
N LEU A 431 17.41 -15.46 -8.89
CA LEU A 431 18.03 -14.70 -7.80
C LEU A 431 17.54 -13.25 -7.79
N HIS A 432 17.47 -12.67 -6.59
CA HIS A 432 17.17 -11.26 -6.39
C HIS A 432 18.45 -10.43 -6.31
N ALA A 433 18.53 -9.38 -7.12
CA ALA A 433 19.63 -8.43 -7.12
C ALA A 433 19.32 -7.21 -6.21
N LEU A 434 20.16 -6.95 -5.22
CA LEU A 434 20.05 -5.76 -4.35
C LEU A 434 20.60 -4.52 -5.06
N ILE A 435 19.85 -3.41 -5.03
CA ILE A 435 20.17 -2.11 -5.67
C ILE A 435 21.58 -1.58 -5.31
N SER A 436 22.14 -1.93 -4.14
CA SER A 436 23.50 -1.55 -3.73
C SER A 436 24.61 -2.31 -4.48
N CYS A 437 24.31 -3.47 -5.06
CA CYS A 437 25.23 -4.25 -5.92
C CYS A 437 25.16 -3.81 -7.39
N ASN A 438 24.11 -3.08 -7.78
CA ASN A 438 23.92 -2.58 -9.15
C ASN A 438 24.76 -1.33 -9.46
N LYS A 439 25.49 -0.73 -8.50
CA LYS A 439 26.28 0.48 -8.78
C LYS A 439 27.44 0.25 -9.76
N ASP A 440 27.99 -0.96 -9.80
CA ASP A 440 29.00 -1.34 -10.80
C ASP A 440 28.35 -1.86 -12.11
N GLN A 441 27.06 -2.24 -12.08
CA GLN A 441 26.32 -2.75 -13.24
C GLN A 441 25.52 -1.68 -13.99
N HIS A 442 25.09 -0.61 -13.32
CA HIS A 442 24.40 0.52 -13.94
C HIS A 442 25.28 1.32 -14.90
N ASN A 443 26.60 1.15 -14.84
CA ASN A 443 27.52 1.72 -15.82
C ASN A 443 27.58 0.91 -17.14
N GLU A 444 26.93 -0.27 -17.23
CA GLU A 444 26.85 -1.07 -18.47
C GLU A 444 25.43 -1.46 -18.90
N LEU A 445 24.40 -1.22 -18.08
CA LEU A 445 23.01 -1.41 -18.50
C LEU A 445 22.57 -0.27 -19.41
N PHE A 446 22.80 -0.48 -20.71
CA PHE A 446 22.35 0.25 -21.90
C PHE A 446 20.86 0.66 -21.92
N ILE A 447 20.05 0.34 -20.91
CA ILE A 447 18.60 0.58 -20.92
C ILE A 447 18.27 2.08 -20.94
N LYS A 448 19.08 2.94 -20.29
CA LYS A 448 18.89 4.40 -20.36
C LYS A 448 19.29 5.02 -21.71
N GLU A 449 20.18 4.38 -22.47
CA GLU A 449 20.60 4.86 -23.80
C GLU A 449 19.76 4.27 -24.93
N ILE A 450 19.11 3.13 -24.70
CA ILE A 450 18.19 2.53 -25.66
C ILE A 450 16.82 3.22 -25.61
N MET A 451 16.34 3.72 -24.46
CA MET A 451 15.07 4.47 -24.33
C MET A 451 15.08 5.81 -25.06
#